data_AF-A0A972EKA0-F1
#
_entry.id   AF-A0A972EKA0-F1
#
_cell.length_a   1.000
_cell.length_b   1.000
_cell.length_c   1.000
_cell.angle_alpha   90.00
_cell.angle_beta   90.00
_cell.angle_gamma   90.00
#
_symmetry.space_group_name_H-M   'P 1'
#
loop_
_entity.id
_entity.type
_entity.pdbx_description
1 polymer ?
#
loop_
_entity_poly.entity_id
_entity_poly.type
_entity_poly.pdbx_seq_one_letter_code
_entity_poly.pdbx_strand_id
1 'polypeptide(L)'
;MKLGYRIILITVLLMLLSVATVSAQTTTPPVPAGYKVEKLFPPSHYLGTLREYMNDIQKLPGLMDESLCDKKEVEYKEQYNLLNKRIMDVHWLMEEMGLKNNMNLHSVVNVFVRTKACGVGKIATGYADTAREKLNIEIEKAGLE
;
A
#
# COMPACT_ATOMS: atom_id res chain seq x y z
N MET A 1 23.27 53.37 13.95
CA MET A 1 22.54 52.23 13.33
C MET A 1 22.51 50.99 14.24
N LYS A 2 22.06 51.10 15.52
CA LYS A 2 22.01 49.95 16.45
C LYS A 2 20.62 49.71 17.09
N LEU A 3 19.65 50.60 16.87
CA LEU A 3 18.33 50.51 17.49
C LEU A 3 17.30 49.78 16.61
N GLY A 4 17.34 49.98 15.28
CA GLY A 4 16.42 49.33 14.35
C GLY A 4 16.59 47.81 14.24
N TYR A 5 17.83 47.31 14.29
CA TYR A 5 18.11 45.87 14.19
C TYR A 5 17.63 45.08 15.41
N ARG A 6 17.62 45.70 16.60
CA ARG A 6 17.13 45.07 17.84
C ARG A 6 15.61 44.97 17.86
N ILE A 7 14.90 45.97 17.31
CA ILE A 7 13.44 45.94 17.20
C ILE A 7 13.00 44.87 16.18
N ILE A 8 13.70 44.77 15.05
CA ILE A 8 13.43 43.74 14.02
C ILE A 8 13.74 42.33 14.56
N LEU A 9 14.82 42.14 15.34
CA LEU A 9 15.10 40.84 15.94
C LEU A 9 14.02 40.42 16.95
N ILE A 10 13.51 41.36 17.74
CA ILE A 10 12.47 41.07 18.75
C ILE A 10 11.14 40.74 18.08
N THR A 11 10.77 41.42 16.99
CA THR A 11 9.53 41.11 16.27
C THR A 11 9.58 39.79 15.51
N VAL A 12 10.74 39.39 14.97
CA VAL A 12 10.92 38.06 14.34
C VAL A 12 10.94 36.95 15.39
N LEU A 13 11.50 37.19 16.58
CA LEU A 13 11.53 36.21 17.67
C LEU A 13 10.14 35.97 18.29
N LEU A 14 9.27 36.98 18.30
CA LEU A 14 7.88 36.87 18.80
C LEU A 14 6.94 36.12 17.83
N MET A 15 7.25 36.08 16.53
CA MET A 15 6.47 35.27 15.57
C MET A 15 6.79 33.76 15.62
N LEU A 16 7.90 33.36 16.25
CA LEU A 16 8.31 31.96 16.37
C LEU A 16 7.66 31.23 17.57
N LEU A 17 6.91 31.93 18.43
CA LEU A 17 6.32 31.36 19.66
C LEU A 17 4.82 31.06 19.56
N SER A 18 4.19 31.26 18.39
CA SER A 18 2.75 31.03 18.19
C SER A 18 2.44 29.82 17.32
N VAL A 19 3.23 28.75 17.40
CA VAL A 19 2.72 27.41 17.04
C VAL A 19 2.03 26.85 18.27
N ALA A 20 0.78 27.27 18.49
CA ALA A 20 -0.12 26.51 19.33
C ALA A 20 -0.29 25.15 18.65
N THR A 21 0.36 24.12 19.20
CA THR A 21 0.05 22.74 18.86
C THR A 21 -1.38 22.48 19.33
N VAL A 22 -2.35 22.77 18.45
CA VAL A 22 -3.67 22.15 18.52
C VAL A 22 -3.43 20.68 18.17
N SER A 23 -3.09 19.90 19.18
CA SER A 23 -3.35 18.47 19.17
C SER A 23 -4.87 18.35 19.14
N ALA A 24 -5.45 18.28 17.94
CA ALA A 24 -6.77 17.72 17.77
C ALA A 24 -6.65 16.22 18.11
N GLN A 25 -6.55 15.91 19.39
CA GLN A 25 -6.83 14.58 19.89
C GLN A 25 -8.31 14.40 19.63
N THR A 26 -8.64 13.75 18.50
CA THR A 26 -9.92 13.09 18.34
C THR A 26 -9.98 12.08 19.49
N THR A 27 -10.54 12.50 20.62
CA THR A 27 -10.94 11.61 21.71
C THR A 27 -12.07 10.77 21.15
N THR A 28 -11.69 9.77 20.35
CA THR A 28 -12.57 8.63 20.13
C THR A 28 -12.90 8.11 21.52
N PRO A 29 -14.19 8.04 21.89
CA PRO A 29 -14.59 7.39 23.13
C PRO A 29 -13.93 6.01 23.16
N PRO A 30 -13.43 5.53 24.32
CA PRO A 30 -12.89 4.19 24.42
C PRO A 30 -13.95 3.21 23.91
N VAL A 31 -13.68 2.61 22.75
CA VAL A 31 -14.56 1.61 22.15
C VAL A 31 -14.67 0.49 23.18
N PRO A 32 -15.87 0.22 23.74
CA PRO A 32 -16.02 -0.81 24.76
C PRO A 32 -15.47 -2.12 24.21
N ALA A 33 -14.68 -2.83 25.02
CA ALA A 33 -14.13 -4.15 24.70
C ALA A 33 -15.30 -5.11 24.43
N GLY A 34 -15.72 -5.22 23.18
CA GLY A 34 -16.99 -5.85 22.79
C GLY A 34 -17.65 -5.24 21.56
N TYR A 35 -17.21 -4.06 21.09
CA TYR A 35 -17.67 -3.50 19.82
C TYR A 35 -17.10 -4.34 18.66
N LYS A 36 -17.90 -5.27 18.15
CA LYS A 36 -17.61 -5.89 16.86
C LYS A 36 -17.79 -4.80 15.82
N VAL A 37 -16.74 -4.48 15.07
CA VAL A 37 -16.89 -3.75 13.82
C VAL A 37 -17.77 -4.63 12.94
N GLU A 38 -19.01 -4.20 12.76
CA GLU A 38 -19.94 -4.89 11.87
C GLU A 38 -19.36 -4.79 10.45
N LYS A 39 -19.09 -5.94 9.82
CA LYS A 39 -18.59 -5.95 8.44
C LYS A 39 -19.63 -5.25 7.57
N LEU A 40 -19.19 -4.21 6.86
CA LEU A 40 -20.09 -3.38 6.04
C LEU A 40 -20.77 -4.19 4.93
N PHE A 41 -20.07 -5.20 4.40
CA PHE A 41 -20.54 -6.06 3.33
C PHE A 41 -20.12 -7.53 3.56
N PRO A 42 -20.88 -8.52 3.02
CA PRO A 42 -20.46 -9.92 3.05
C PRO A 42 -19.18 -10.14 2.23
N PRO A 43 -18.35 -11.15 2.55
CA PRO A 43 -17.08 -11.39 1.84
C PRO A 43 -17.21 -11.51 0.31
N SER A 44 -18.29 -12.11 -0.19
CA SER A 44 -18.54 -12.26 -1.63
C SER A 44 -18.63 -10.92 -2.38
N HIS A 45 -19.00 -9.83 -1.70
CA HIS A 45 -19.02 -8.48 -2.27
C HIS A 45 -17.64 -8.04 -2.77
N TYR A 46 -16.58 -8.46 -2.08
CA TYR A 46 -15.21 -8.02 -2.34
C TYR A 46 -14.46 -8.90 -3.34
N LEU A 47 -15.02 -10.05 -3.73
CA LEU A 47 -14.32 -11.06 -4.53
C LEU A 47 -13.88 -10.52 -5.91
N GLY A 48 -14.72 -9.72 -6.57
CA GLY A 48 -14.40 -9.09 -7.85
C GLY A 48 -13.19 -8.15 -7.74
N THR A 49 -13.22 -7.25 -6.74
CA THR A 49 -12.13 -6.30 -6.47
C THR A 49 -10.84 -7.01 -6.08
N LEU A 50 -10.92 -8.03 -5.22
CA LEU A 50 -9.77 -8.84 -4.82
C LEU A 50 -9.10 -9.49 -6.05
N ARG A 51 -9.91 -10.02 -6.97
CA ARG A 51 -9.42 -10.60 -8.23
C ARG A 51 -8.75 -9.58 -9.13
N GLU A 52 -9.36 -8.41 -9.28
CA GLU A 52 -8.82 -7.31 -10.07
C GLU A 52 -7.45 -6.87 -9.55
N TYR A 53 -7.32 -6.56 -8.25
CA TYR A 53 -6.05 -6.11 -7.68
C TYR A 53 -4.95 -7.14 -7.81
N MET A 54 -5.34 -8.40 -7.71
CA MET A 54 -4.42 -9.50 -7.80
C MET A 54 -4.03 -9.78 -9.28
N ASN A 55 -4.87 -9.39 -10.26
CA ASN A 55 -4.53 -9.41 -11.69
C ASN A 55 -3.54 -8.29 -12.01
N ASP A 56 -3.74 -7.12 -11.40
CA ASP A 56 -2.77 -6.03 -11.48
C ASP A 56 -1.40 -6.48 -10.94
N ILE A 57 -1.36 -7.19 -9.80
CA ILE A 57 -0.11 -7.74 -9.23
C ILE A 57 0.58 -8.74 -10.19
N GLN A 58 -0.17 -9.52 -10.97
CA GLN A 58 0.41 -10.43 -11.98
C GLN A 58 0.92 -9.69 -13.22
N LYS A 59 0.25 -8.61 -13.62
CA LYS A 59 0.58 -7.85 -14.84
C LYS A 59 1.71 -6.83 -14.65
N LEU A 60 1.70 -6.12 -13.53
CA LEU A 60 2.64 -5.02 -13.25
C LEU A 60 4.12 -5.41 -13.36
N PRO A 61 4.56 -6.61 -12.93
CA PRO A 61 5.96 -7.01 -13.09
C PRO A 61 6.45 -6.99 -14.54
N GLY A 62 5.60 -7.39 -15.50
CA GLY A 62 5.94 -7.32 -16.93
C GLY A 62 6.08 -5.88 -17.41
N LEU A 63 5.13 -5.01 -17.03
CA LEU A 63 5.17 -3.59 -17.39
C LEU A 63 6.38 -2.87 -16.78
N MET A 64 6.73 -3.22 -15.53
CA MET A 64 7.92 -2.70 -14.85
C MET A 64 9.20 -3.14 -15.56
N ASP A 65 9.26 -4.39 -16.01
CA ASP A 65 10.40 -4.90 -16.76
C ASP A 65 10.56 -4.19 -18.10
N GLU A 66 9.46 -4.01 -18.85
CA GLU A 66 9.45 -3.22 -20.09
C GLU A 66 9.97 -1.80 -19.85
N SER A 67 9.47 -1.12 -18.80
CA SER A 67 9.94 0.22 -18.42
C SER A 67 11.44 0.24 -18.09
N LEU A 68 11.96 -0.78 -17.39
CA LEU A 68 13.40 -0.89 -17.11
C LEU A 68 14.22 -1.11 -18.38
N CYS A 69 13.76 -1.98 -19.28
CA CYS A 69 14.43 -2.25 -20.55
C CYS A 69 14.48 -1.01 -21.45
N ASP A 70 13.39 -0.24 -21.49
CA ASP A 70 13.26 0.99 -22.29
C ASP A 70 13.88 2.23 -21.60
N LYS A 71 14.40 2.09 -20.38
CA LYS A 71 14.94 3.20 -19.56
C LYS A 71 13.90 4.30 -19.23
N LYS A 72 12.63 3.89 -19.10
CA LYS A 72 11.47 4.72 -18.73
C LYS A 72 11.32 4.78 -17.21
N GLU A 73 12.15 5.61 -16.57
CA GLU A 73 12.27 5.68 -15.11
C GLU A 73 11.02 6.21 -14.40
N VAL A 74 10.28 7.14 -15.02
CA VAL A 74 9.05 7.70 -14.46
C VAL A 74 7.96 6.64 -14.43
N GLU A 75 7.76 5.97 -15.55
CA GLU A 75 6.78 4.91 -15.73
C GLU A 75 7.08 3.72 -14.81
N TYR A 76 8.35 3.32 -14.70
CA TYR A 76 8.78 2.30 -13.74
C TYR A 76 8.37 2.67 -12.31
N LYS A 77 8.62 3.92 -11.89
CA LYS A 77 8.30 4.37 -10.53
C LYS A 77 6.80 4.38 -10.27
N GLU A 78 6.00 4.82 -11.24
CA GLU A 78 4.54 4.80 -11.15
C GLU A 78 4.00 3.38 -11.02
N GLN A 79 4.50 2.45 -11.85
CA GLN A 79 4.13 1.04 -11.81
C GLN A 79 4.56 0.37 -10.50
N TYR A 80 5.76 0.67 -9.99
CA TYR A 80 6.26 0.19 -8.70
C TYR A 80 5.38 0.65 -7.53
N ASN A 81 4.97 1.93 -7.53
CA ASN A 81 4.07 2.46 -6.50
C ASN A 81 2.69 1.80 -6.57
N LEU A 82 2.17 1.61 -7.78
CA LEU A 82 0.89 0.92 -7.99
C LEU A 82 0.98 -0.53 -7.51
N LEU A 83 2.08 -1.24 -7.78
CA LEU A 83 2.28 -2.61 -7.29
C LEU A 83 2.24 -2.68 -5.76
N ASN A 84 2.96 -1.79 -5.06
CA ASN A 84 2.93 -1.74 -3.60
C ASN A 84 1.52 -1.44 -3.07
N LYS A 85 0.82 -0.49 -3.69
CA LYS A 85 -0.57 -0.17 -3.33
C LYS A 85 -1.46 -1.41 -3.49
N ARG A 86 -1.38 -2.13 -4.61
CA ARG A 86 -2.20 -3.34 -4.84
C ARG A 86 -1.91 -4.44 -3.84
N ILE A 87 -0.64 -4.62 -3.45
CA ILE A 87 -0.29 -5.58 -2.40
C ILE A 87 -0.96 -5.22 -1.07
N MET A 88 -0.92 -3.94 -0.68
CA MET A 88 -1.61 -3.46 0.52
C MET A 88 -3.12 -3.62 0.42
N ASP A 89 -3.71 -3.25 -0.73
CA ASP A 89 -5.14 -3.36 -0.97
C ASP A 89 -5.61 -4.84 -0.89
N VAL A 90 -4.84 -5.79 -1.43
CA VAL A 90 -5.13 -7.23 -1.31
C VAL A 90 -5.06 -7.70 0.14
N HIS A 91 -4.04 -7.29 0.89
CA HIS A 91 -3.93 -7.65 2.31
C HIS A 91 -5.13 -7.15 3.11
N TRP A 92 -5.53 -5.89 2.88
CA TRP A 92 -6.69 -5.30 3.53
C TRP A 92 -7.99 -6.02 3.16
N LEU A 93 -8.22 -6.31 1.87
CA LEU A 93 -9.41 -7.05 1.44
C LEU A 93 -9.48 -8.46 2.03
N MET A 94 -8.36 -9.17 2.12
CA MET A 94 -8.34 -10.49 2.74
C MET A 94 -8.73 -10.42 4.22
N GLU A 95 -8.22 -9.44 4.96
CA GLU A 95 -8.61 -9.20 6.35
C GLU A 95 -10.11 -8.91 6.46
N GLU A 96 -10.62 -8.02 5.60
CA GLU A 96 -12.03 -7.63 5.59
C GLU A 96 -12.95 -8.80 5.21
N MET A 97 -12.48 -9.70 4.35
CA MET A 97 -13.18 -10.94 4.00
C MET A 97 -13.02 -12.03 5.08
N GLY A 98 -12.06 -11.90 6.01
CA GLY A 98 -11.72 -12.93 6.99
C GLY A 98 -10.95 -14.11 6.38
N LEU A 99 -10.30 -13.91 5.23
CA LEU A 99 -9.46 -14.90 4.59
C LEU A 99 -8.06 -14.89 5.21
N LYS A 100 -7.45 -16.08 5.34
CA LYS A 100 -6.10 -16.19 5.85
C LYS A 100 -5.09 -15.77 4.78
N ASN A 101 -4.25 -14.78 5.09
CA ASN A 101 -3.21 -14.35 4.16
C ASN A 101 -1.97 -15.27 4.24
N ASN A 102 -1.91 -16.24 3.34
CA ASN A 102 -0.78 -17.18 3.18
C ASN A 102 0.15 -16.79 2.03
N MET A 103 -0.13 -15.66 1.37
CA MET A 103 0.61 -15.21 0.19
C MET A 103 1.83 -14.40 0.62
N ASN A 104 2.97 -14.66 -0.04
CA ASN A 104 4.16 -13.84 0.12
C ASN A 104 4.24 -12.81 -1.02
N LEU A 105 3.30 -11.87 -1.05
CA LEU A 105 3.22 -10.85 -2.10
C LEU A 105 4.42 -9.90 -2.12
N HIS A 106 5.09 -9.71 -0.98
CA HIS A 106 6.32 -8.91 -0.91
C HIS A 106 7.46 -9.51 -1.73
N SER A 107 7.43 -10.82 -2.04
CA SER A 107 8.42 -11.44 -2.92
C SER A 107 8.38 -10.86 -4.34
N VAL A 108 7.22 -10.42 -4.83
CA VAL A 108 7.06 -9.80 -6.15
C VAL A 108 7.86 -8.49 -6.21
N VAL A 109 7.72 -7.64 -5.19
CA VAL A 109 8.43 -6.35 -5.10
C VAL A 109 9.92 -6.56 -4.85
N ASN A 110 10.28 -7.53 -4.00
CA ASN A 110 11.67 -7.77 -3.62
C ASN A 110 12.58 -8.15 -4.80
N VAL A 111 12.05 -8.74 -5.87
CA VAL A 111 12.80 -9.01 -7.11
C VAL A 111 13.38 -7.70 -7.66
N PHE A 112 12.57 -6.66 -7.77
CA PHE A 112 12.98 -5.36 -8.32
C PHE A 112 13.86 -4.55 -7.37
N VAL A 113 13.65 -4.68 -6.06
CA VAL A 113 14.49 -4.00 -5.05
C VAL A 113 15.91 -4.58 -5.04
N ARG A 114 16.03 -5.92 -5.12
CA ARG A 114 17.33 -6.59 -5.11
C ARG A 114 18.05 -6.49 -6.45
N THR A 115 17.29 -6.46 -7.54
CA THR A 115 17.84 -6.49 -8.89
C THR A 115 17.01 -5.57 -9.78
N LYS A 116 17.32 -4.27 -9.73
CA LYS A 116 16.73 -3.28 -10.64
C LYS A 116 17.39 -3.39 -12.03
N ALA A 117 17.06 -4.44 -12.76
CA ALA A 117 17.61 -4.70 -14.09
C ALA A 117 16.52 -5.21 -15.03
N CYS A 118 16.69 -4.97 -16.34
CA CYS A 118 15.84 -5.53 -17.39
C CYS A 118 15.96 -7.07 -17.42
N GLY A 119 14.83 -7.75 -17.62
CA GLY A 119 14.73 -9.21 -17.73
C GLY A 119 14.33 -9.93 -16.43
N VAL A 120 14.04 -9.20 -15.35
CA VAL A 120 13.66 -9.79 -14.05
C VAL A 120 12.14 -9.92 -13.88
N GLY A 121 11.35 -9.28 -14.76
CA GLY A 121 9.88 -9.26 -14.70
C GLY A 121 9.26 -10.66 -14.64
N LYS A 122 9.76 -11.60 -15.45
CA LYS A 122 9.25 -12.99 -15.47
C LYS A 122 9.36 -13.70 -14.11
N ILE A 123 10.44 -13.42 -13.36
CA ILE A 123 10.64 -14.00 -12.03
C ILE A 123 9.60 -13.45 -11.06
N ALA A 124 9.40 -12.13 -11.08
CA ALA A 124 8.39 -11.46 -10.25
C ALA A 124 6.96 -11.91 -10.61
N THR A 125 6.63 -12.10 -11.90
CA THR A 125 5.36 -12.69 -12.33
C THR A 125 5.17 -14.10 -11.78
N GLY A 126 6.20 -14.95 -11.79
CA GLY A 126 6.10 -16.29 -11.20
C GLY A 126 5.78 -16.30 -9.70
N TYR A 127 6.29 -15.33 -8.93
CA TYR A 127 5.88 -15.14 -7.54
C TYR A 127 4.43 -14.67 -7.41
N ALA A 128 3.98 -13.79 -8.30
CA ALA A 128 2.58 -13.33 -8.34
C ALA A 128 1.61 -14.47 -8.68
N ASP A 129 1.97 -15.34 -9.63
CA ASP A 129 1.18 -16.52 -10.02
C ASP A 129 1.05 -17.52 -8.87
N THR A 130 2.16 -17.77 -8.16
CA THR A 130 2.14 -18.63 -6.97
C THR A 130 1.26 -18.05 -5.86
N ALA A 131 1.26 -16.72 -5.68
CA ALA A 131 0.39 -16.06 -4.73
C ALA A 131 -1.08 -16.18 -5.15
N ARG A 132 -1.39 -16.00 -6.45
CA ARG A 132 -2.73 -16.18 -7.00
C ARG A 132 -3.29 -17.57 -6.71
N GLU A 133 -2.50 -18.61 -6.92
CA GLU A 133 -2.91 -19.98 -6.62
C GLU A 133 -3.24 -20.18 -5.14
N LYS A 134 -2.39 -19.65 -4.25
CA LYS A 134 -2.65 -19.69 -2.81
C LYS A 134 -3.91 -18.94 -2.42
N LEU A 135 -4.22 -17.83 -3.08
CA LEU A 135 -5.46 -17.10 -2.84
C LEU A 135 -6.68 -17.93 -3.25
N ASN A 136 -6.65 -18.56 -4.42
CA ASN A 136 -7.76 -19.39 -4.90
C ASN A 136 -8.09 -20.51 -3.91
N ILE A 137 -7.06 -21.18 -3.38
CA ILE A 137 -7.21 -22.19 -2.32
C ILE A 137 -7.94 -21.63 -1.08
N GLU A 138 -7.64 -20.39 -0.66
CA GLU A 138 -8.31 -19.79 0.50
C GLU A 138 -9.74 -19.32 0.20
N ILE A 139 -10.02 -18.91 -1.03
CA ILE A 139 -11.38 -18.58 -1.50
C ILE A 139 -12.27 -19.83 -1.49
N GLU A 140 -11.78 -20.94 -2.04
CA GLU A 140 -12.50 -22.23 -2.06
C GLU A 140 -12.76 -22.76 -0.64
N LYS A 141 -11.74 -22.73 0.24
CA LYS A 141 -11.91 -23.14 1.65
C LYS A 141 -12.95 -22.31 2.40
N ALA A 142 -13.10 -21.04 2.02
CA ALA A 142 -14.09 -20.14 2.60
C ALA A 142 -15.50 -20.35 2.00
N GLY A 143 -15.67 -21.25 1.02
CA GLY A 143 -16.94 -21.51 0.35
C GLY A 143 -17.45 -20.31 -0.44
N LEU A 144 -16.53 -19.46 -0.91
CA LEU A 144 -16.87 -18.30 -1.74
C LEU A 144 -17.00 -18.67 -3.21
N GLU A 145 -16.51 -19.86 -3.59
CA GLU A 145 -16.59 -20.51 -4.92
C GLU A 145 -16.60 -22.04 -4.80
#